data_AF-A0ABC9VFP4-F1
#
_entry.id   AF-A0ABC9VFP4-F1
#
_cell.length_a   1.000
_cell.length_b   1.000
_cell.length_c   1.000
_cell.angle_alpha   90.00
_cell.angle_beta   90.00
_cell.angle_gamma   90.00
#
_symmetry.space_group_name_H-M   'P 1'
#
loop_
_entity.id
_entity.type
_entity.pdbx_description
1 polymer ?
#
loop_
_entity_poly.entity_id
_entity_poly.type
_entity_poly.pdbx_seq_one_letter_code
_entity_poly.pdbx_strand_id
1 'polypeptide(L)'
;MEGQTSSFWDQVKEKIAAKISVPSFETWFKNTTATIDNDWVIIECTNELQCDWIKARYSELIHQATYQVLGKEMRIFLAVNGEREQLEQQLKQQLQTPITIREYILSLEKKTDELEERVKRCEQIIDKLLAHHPVH
;
A
#
# COMPACT_ATOMS: atom_id res chain seq x y z
N MET A 1 -10.04 -33.37 -13.64
CA MET A 1 -10.85 -32.14 -13.70
C MET A 1 -10.25 -31.18 -12.69
N GLU A 2 -9.40 -30.27 -13.14
CA GLU A 2 -8.75 -29.28 -12.28
C GLU A 2 -9.81 -28.24 -11.89
N GLY A 3 -10.24 -28.28 -10.63
CA GLY A 3 -11.07 -27.23 -10.07
C GLY A 3 -10.25 -25.96 -9.98
N GLN A 4 -10.52 -24.98 -10.84
CA GLN A 4 -9.98 -23.64 -10.70
C GLN A 4 -10.51 -23.05 -9.39
N THR A 5 -9.68 -22.99 -8.37
CA THR A 5 -9.88 -22.10 -7.22
C THR A 5 -9.85 -20.67 -7.76
N SER A 6 -11.03 -20.12 -8.05
CA SER A 6 -11.21 -18.72 -8.42
C SER A 6 -10.69 -17.84 -7.28
N SER A 7 -9.69 -17.00 -7.57
CA SER A 7 -9.16 -16.04 -6.60
C SER A 7 -10.26 -15.05 -6.18
N PHE A 8 -10.14 -14.42 -5.01
CA PHE A 8 -11.04 -13.33 -4.63
C PHE A 8 -11.06 -12.25 -5.72
N TRP A 9 -9.91 -12.00 -6.35
CA TRP A 9 -9.79 -10.99 -7.40
C TRP A 9 -10.51 -11.40 -8.69
N ASP A 10 -10.60 -12.68 -8.99
CA ASP A 10 -11.37 -13.16 -10.14
C ASP A 10 -12.87 -12.92 -9.92
N GLN A 11 -13.38 -13.15 -8.70
CA GLN A 11 -14.76 -12.81 -8.33
C GLN A 11 -15.02 -11.29 -8.38
N VAL A 12 -14.05 -10.47 -7.97
CA VAL A 12 -14.14 -9.00 -8.09
C VAL A 12 -14.17 -8.60 -9.58
N LYS A 13 -13.29 -9.17 -10.41
CA LYS A 13 -13.24 -8.94 -11.85
C LYS A 13 -14.55 -9.32 -12.54
N GLU A 14 -15.18 -10.43 -12.16
CA GLU A 14 -16.50 -10.82 -12.68
C GLU A 14 -17.58 -9.77 -12.38
N LYS A 15 -17.63 -9.26 -11.15
CA LYS A 15 -18.56 -8.18 -10.77
C LYS A 15 -18.29 -6.87 -11.52
N ILE A 16 -17.02 -6.55 -11.78
CA ILE A 16 -16.64 -5.38 -12.58
C ILE A 16 -17.06 -5.59 -14.04
N ALA A 17 -16.76 -6.76 -14.63
CA ALA A 17 -17.10 -7.10 -16.00
C ALA A 17 -18.61 -7.02 -16.28
N ALA A 18 -19.45 -7.34 -15.30
CA ALA A 18 -20.90 -7.19 -15.41
C ALA A 18 -21.39 -5.72 -15.46
N LYS A 19 -20.55 -4.75 -15.05
CA LYS A 19 -20.91 -3.34 -14.92
C LYS A 19 -20.27 -2.44 -15.99
N ILE A 20 -19.34 -2.94 -16.79
CA ILE A 20 -18.62 -2.16 -17.82
C ILE A 20 -18.62 -2.89 -19.17
N SER A 21 -18.28 -2.17 -20.25
CA SER A 21 -18.18 -2.79 -21.57
C SER A 21 -17.03 -3.79 -21.64
N VAL A 22 -17.19 -4.85 -22.44
CA VAL A 22 -16.14 -5.87 -22.66
C VAL A 22 -14.81 -5.24 -23.09
N PRO A 23 -14.75 -4.31 -24.07
CA PRO A 23 -13.49 -3.66 -24.44
C PRO A 23 -12.82 -2.88 -23.30
N SER A 24 -13.62 -2.21 -22.44
CA SER A 24 -13.11 -1.52 -21.26
C SER A 24 -12.51 -2.51 -20.26
N PHE A 25 -13.20 -3.62 -20.00
CA PHE A 25 -12.70 -4.65 -19.11
C PHE A 25 -11.40 -5.27 -19.63
N GLU A 26 -11.35 -5.61 -20.91
CA GLU A 26 -10.16 -6.22 -21.53
C GLU A 26 -8.94 -5.30 -21.46
N THR A 27 -9.15 -4.00 -21.62
CA THR A 27 -8.07 -3.00 -21.58
C THR A 27 -7.60 -2.73 -20.15
N TRP A 28 -8.52 -2.56 -19.21
CA TRP A 28 -8.19 -2.02 -17.88
C TRP A 28 -8.07 -3.09 -16.78
N PHE A 29 -8.73 -4.24 -16.88
CA PHE A 29 -8.84 -5.19 -15.75
C PHE A 29 -8.36 -6.61 -16.06
N LYS A 30 -8.31 -7.01 -17.33
CA LYS A 30 -7.99 -8.41 -17.70
C LYS A 30 -6.64 -8.89 -17.18
N ASN A 31 -5.63 -8.05 -17.29
CA ASN A 31 -4.24 -8.37 -16.93
C ASN A 31 -3.85 -7.83 -15.54
N THR A 32 -4.82 -7.52 -14.67
CA THR A 32 -4.52 -7.12 -13.29
C THR A 32 -4.58 -8.30 -12.35
N THR A 33 -3.67 -8.30 -11.39
CA THR A 33 -3.64 -9.20 -10.24
C THR A 33 -3.95 -8.40 -8.98
N ALA A 34 -4.40 -9.06 -7.91
CA ALA A 34 -4.54 -8.39 -6.63
C ALA A 34 -4.24 -9.32 -5.47
N THR A 35 -3.73 -8.73 -4.40
CA THR A 35 -3.44 -9.40 -3.14
C THR A 35 -4.10 -8.65 -1.99
N ILE A 36 -4.32 -9.34 -0.87
CA ILE A 36 -4.84 -8.75 0.36
C ILE A 36 -3.69 -8.64 1.35
N ASP A 37 -3.46 -7.43 1.87
CA ASP A 37 -2.54 -7.18 2.99
C ASP A 37 -3.29 -6.42 4.09
N ASN A 38 -3.64 -7.11 5.18
CA ASN A 38 -4.46 -6.59 6.27
C ASN A 38 -5.83 -6.06 5.79
N ASP A 39 -6.02 -4.74 5.82
CA ASP A 39 -7.23 -4.05 5.34
C ASP A 39 -7.03 -3.39 3.97
N TRP A 40 -5.95 -3.74 3.28
CA TRP A 40 -5.67 -3.28 1.92
C TRP A 40 -5.90 -4.37 0.88
N VAL A 41 -6.52 -3.97 -0.23
CA VAL A 41 -6.46 -4.69 -1.50
C VAL A 41 -5.46 -3.96 -2.38
N ILE A 42 -4.36 -4.64 -2.70
CA ILE A 42 -3.29 -4.12 -3.55
C ILE A 42 -3.52 -4.69 -4.95
N ILE A 43 -3.83 -3.82 -5.90
CA ILE A 43 -4.07 -4.17 -7.31
C ILE A 43 -2.82 -3.85 -8.10
N GLU A 44 -2.27 -4.86 -8.77
CA GLU A 44 -1.11 -4.73 -9.63
C GLU A 44 -1.55 -4.45 -11.06
N CYS A 45 -1.18 -3.28 -11.56
CA CYS A 45 -1.35 -2.89 -12.95
C CYS A 45 -0.14 -3.29 -13.77
N THR A 46 -0.33 -3.42 -15.08
CA THR A 46 0.76 -3.68 -16.03
C THR A 46 1.63 -2.44 -16.28
N ASN A 47 1.09 -1.23 -16.08
CA ASN A 47 1.81 0.04 -16.22
C ASN A 47 1.10 1.18 -15.47
N GLU A 48 1.78 2.32 -15.37
CA GLU A 48 1.32 3.53 -14.68
C GLU A 48 0.03 4.12 -15.29
N LEU A 49 -0.06 4.19 -16.63
CA LEU A 49 -1.24 4.70 -17.32
C LEU A 49 -2.50 3.87 -17.00
N GLN A 50 -2.35 2.55 -16.92
CA GLN A 50 -3.41 1.65 -16.51
C GLN A 50 -3.85 1.92 -15.06
N CYS A 51 -2.90 2.05 -14.14
CA CYS A 51 -3.17 2.39 -12.75
C CYS A 51 -3.89 3.73 -12.61
N ASP A 52 -3.40 4.77 -13.24
CA ASP A 52 -3.98 6.11 -13.19
C ASP A 52 -5.40 6.14 -13.73
N TRP A 53 -5.63 5.46 -14.87
CA TRP A 53 -6.96 5.39 -15.45
C TRP A 53 -7.94 4.62 -14.56
N ILE A 54 -7.50 3.49 -13.99
CA ILE A 54 -8.31 2.71 -13.06
C ILE A 54 -8.68 3.55 -11.84
N LYS A 55 -7.70 4.25 -11.27
CA LYS A 55 -7.89 5.13 -10.10
C LYS A 55 -8.84 6.29 -10.41
N ALA A 56 -8.69 6.93 -11.57
CA ALA A 56 -9.52 8.08 -11.91
C ALA A 56 -10.98 7.69 -12.21
N ARG A 57 -11.20 6.53 -12.84
CA ARG A 57 -12.51 6.20 -13.43
C ARG A 57 -13.30 5.11 -12.72
N TYR A 58 -12.60 4.19 -12.05
CA TYR A 58 -13.19 2.95 -11.53
C TYR A 58 -12.99 2.75 -10.02
N SER A 59 -12.40 3.70 -9.28
CA SER A 59 -12.23 3.56 -7.82
C SER A 59 -13.51 3.16 -7.09
N GLU A 60 -14.62 3.87 -7.33
CA GLU A 60 -15.92 3.56 -6.72
C GLU A 60 -16.43 2.17 -7.09
N LEU A 61 -16.30 1.81 -8.38
CA LEU A 61 -16.71 0.51 -8.89
C LEU A 61 -15.94 -0.63 -8.20
N ILE A 62 -14.63 -0.46 -8.03
CA ILE A 62 -13.77 -1.46 -7.40
C ILE A 62 -14.10 -1.57 -5.91
N HIS A 63 -14.31 -0.44 -5.21
CA HIS A 63 -14.74 -0.47 -3.81
C HIS A 63 -16.04 -1.25 -3.61
N GLN A 64 -17.05 -0.97 -4.44
CA GLN A 64 -18.33 -1.70 -4.39
C GLN A 64 -18.15 -3.19 -4.70
N ALA A 65 -17.41 -3.52 -5.76
CA ALA A 65 -17.19 -4.91 -6.14
C ALA A 65 -16.42 -5.68 -5.06
N THR A 66 -15.40 -5.06 -4.48
CA THR A 66 -14.60 -5.61 -3.38
C THR A 66 -15.44 -5.84 -2.13
N TYR A 67 -16.25 -4.86 -1.73
CA TYR A 67 -17.16 -4.98 -0.59
C TYR A 67 -18.16 -6.14 -0.78
N GLN A 68 -18.71 -6.29 -1.98
CA GLN A 68 -19.64 -7.39 -2.27
C GLN A 68 -18.98 -8.78 -2.24
N VAL A 69 -17.67 -8.89 -2.45
CA VAL A 69 -16.95 -10.17 -2.39
C VAL A 69 -16.45 -10.47 -0.98
N LEU A 70 -15.88 -9.48 -0.31
CA LEU A 70 -15.20 -9.65 0.99
C LEU A 70 -16.12 -9.39 2.19
N GLY A 71 -17.27 -8.74 1.99
CA GLY A 71 -18.23 -8.42 3.05
C GLY A 71 -17.74 -7.36 4.05
N LYS A 72 -16.60 -6.73 3.80
CA LYS A 72 -16.03 -5.65 4.63
C LYS A 72 -15.47 -4.53 3.77
N GLU A 73 -15.41 -3.33 4.34
CA GLU A 73 -14.72 -2.21 3.70
C GLU A 73 -13.21 -2.46 3.70
N MET A 74 -12.62 -2.30 2.52
CA MET A 74 -11.18 -2.44 2.28
C MET A 74 -10.66 -1.16 1.67
N ARG A 75 -9.45 -0.78 2.05
CA ARG A 75 -8.71 0.29 1.38
C ARG A 75 -8.10 -0.26 0.10
N ILE A 76 -8.10 0.54 -0.96
CA ILE A 76 -7.60 0.10 -2.26
C ILE A 76 -6.34 0.87 -2.61
N PHE A 77 -5.30 0.12 -2.94
CA PHE A 77 -4.04 0.65 -3.43
C PHE A 77 -3.75 0.06 -4.81
N LEU A 78 -3.28 0.89 -5.73
CA LEU A 78 -2.85 0.47 -7.06
C LEU A 78 -1.34 0.61 -7.14
N ALA A 79 -0.68 -0.44 -7.60
CA ALA A 79 0.78 -0.51 -7.75
C ALA A 79 1.12 -0.99 -9.16
N VAL A 80 2.27 -0.60 -9.70
CA VAL A 80 2.75 -1.15 -10.96
C VAL A 80 3.44 -2.49 -10.68
N ASN A 81 3.16 -3.51 -11.50
CA ASN A 81 3.78 -4.83 -11.37
C ASN A 81 5.32 -4.71 -11.44
N GLY A 82 6.01 -5.30 -10.47
CA GLY A 82 7.46 -5.25 -10.36
C GLY A 82 8.01 -4.01 -9.65
N GLU A 83 7.18 -2.99 -9.37
CA GLU A 83 7.61 -1.77 -8.68
C GLU A 83 8.11 -2.09 -7.26
N ARG A 84 7.40 -2.97 -6.57
CA ARG A 84 7.78 -3.43 -5.23
C ARG A 84 9.14 -4.13 -5.25
N GLU A 85 9.34 -5.08 -6.16
CA GLU A 85 10.59 -5.82 -6.29
C GLU A 85 11.76 -4.88 -6.65
N GLN A 86 11.51 -3.89 -7.51
CA GLN A 86 12.50 -2.86 -7.86
C GLN A 86 12.91 -2.03 -6.64
N LEU A 87 11.94 -1.60 -5.82
CA LEU A 87 12.21 -0.86 -4.59
C LEU A 87 12.94 -1.71 -3.55
N GLU A 88 12.56 -2.98 -3.38
CA GLU A 88 13.26 -3.92 -2.49
C GLU A 88 14.71 -4.14 -2.93
N GLN A 89 14.98 -4.22 -4.25
CA GLN A 89 16.34 -4.31 -4.78
C GLN A 89 17.16 -3.04 -4.52
N GLN A 90 16.57 -1.86 -4.72
CA GLN A 90 17.22 -0.58 -4.42
C GLN A 90 17.55 -0.47 -2.92
N LEU A 91 16.61 -0.84 -2.04
CA LEU A 91 16.82 -0.87 -0.59
C LEU A 91 17.93 -1.84 -0.20
N LYS A 92 17.94 -3.03 -0.77
CA LYS A 92 19.01 -4.02 -0.52
C LYS A 92 20.38 -3.47 -0.90
N GLN A 93 20.48 -2.73 -2.01
CA GLN A 93 21.73 -2.11 -2.43
C GLN A 93 22.15 -0.97 -1.49
N GLN A 94 21.21 -0.14 -1.03
CA GLN A 94 21.48 0.97 -0.13
C GLN A 94 21.86 0.51 1.29
N LEU A 95 21.14 -0.47 1.83
CA LEU A 95 21.27 -0.93 3.22
C LEU A 95 22.27 -2.07 3.38
N GLN A 96 22.75 -2.66 2.28
CA GLN A 96 23.65 -3.82 2.25
C GLN A 96 23.11 -5.04 3.02
N THR A 97 21.80 -5.10 3.26
CA THR A 97 21.12 -6.20 3.96
C THR A 97 19.85 -6.58 3.22
N PRO A 98 19.51 -7.88 3.11
CA PRO A 98 18.20 -8.29 2.61
C PRO A 98 17.16 -7.90 3.65
N ILE A 99 16.29 -6.95 3.28
CA ILE A 99 15.16 -6.50 4.08
C ILE A 99 14.00 -6.22 3.13
N THR A 100 12.80 -6.63 3.51
CA THR A 100 11.57 -6.27 2.77
C THR A 100 11.20 -4.81 3.04
N ILE A 101 10.38 -4.20 2.16
CA ILE A 101 9.87 -2.84 2.40
C ILE A 101 9.13 -2.77 3.75
N ARG A 102 8.36 -3.81 4.09
CA ARG A 102 7.62 -3.87 5.36
C ARG A 102 8.55 -3.83 6.58
N GLU A 103 9.58 -4.67 6.59
CA GLU A 103 10.56 -4.70 7.69
C GLU A 103 11.32 -3.38 7.77
N TYR A 104 11.63 -2.77 6.63
CA TYR A 104 12.29 -1.47 6.59
C TYR A 104 11.40 -0.37 7.19
N ILE A 105 10.12 -0.31 6.81
CA ILE A 105 9.13 0.61 7.39
C ILE A 105 9.06 0.44 8.91
N LEU A 106 8.90 -0.79 9.42
CA LEU A 106 8.88 -1.06 10.86
C LEU A 106 10.15 -0.60 11.57
N SER A 107 11.31 -0.76 10.93
CA SER A 107 12.58 -0.28 11.47
C SER A 107 12.67 1.25 11.53
N LEU A 108 12.08 1.94 10.55
CA LEU A 108 12.02 3.40 10.51
C LEU A 108 11.06 3.95 11.56
N GLU A 109 9.88 3.34 11.71
CA GLU A 109 8.92 3.69 12.77
C GLU A 109 9.57 3.62 14.16
N LYS A 110 10.27 2.51 14.46
CA LYS A 110 11.02 2.38 15.72
C LYS A 110 12.09 3.46 15.90
N LYS A 111 12.84 3.80 14.84
CA LYS A 111 13.86 4.86 14.91
C LYS A 111 13.23 6.23 15.14
N THR A 112 12.05 6.49 14.59
CA THR A 112 11.29 7.72 14.83
C THR A 112 10.92 7.82 16.32
N ASP A 113 10.36 6.77 16.92
CA ASP A 113 10.02 6.75 18.35
C ASP A 113 11.26 7.02 19.24
N GLU A 114 12.39 6.38 18.93
CA GLU A 114 13.65 6.59 19.66
C GLU A 114 14.16 8.04 19.53
N LEU A 115 14.01 8.65 18.37
CA LEU A 115 14.38 10.06 18.13
C LEU A 115 13.46 11.00 18.88
N GLU A 116 12.15 10.76 18.87
CA GLU A 116 11.17 11.55 19.61
C GLU A 116 11.46 11.54 21.12
N GLU A 117 11.80 10.38 21.69
CA GLU A 117 12.23 10.31 23.09
C GLU A 117 13.51 11.13 23.36
N ARG A 118 14.49 11.07 22.45
CA ARG A 118 15.73 11.84 22.59
C ARG A 118 15.47 13.34 22.55
N VAL A 119 14.59 13.80 21.65
CA VAL A 119 14.17 15.20 21.56
C VAL A 119 13.52 15.62 22.87
N LYS A 120 12.56 14.84 23.38
CA LYS A 120 11.88 15.12 24.65
C LYS A 120 12.85 15.21 25.84
N ARG A 121 13.87 14.36 25.89
CA ARG A 121 14.93 14.43 26.91
C ARG A 121 15.75 15.72 26.80
N CYS A 122 16.08 16.16 25.58
CA CYS A 122 16.78 17.43 25.36
C CYS A 122 15.93 18.63 25.80
N GLU A 123 14.65 18.66 25.45
CA GLU A 123 13.70 19.70 25.87
C GLU A 123 13.63 19.82 27.40
N GLN A 124 13.50 18.68 28.09
CA GLN A 124 13.51 18.65 29.56
C GLN A 124 14.81 19.17 30.19
N ILE A 125 15.96 18.95 29.55
CA ILE A 125 17.24 19.50 30.01
C ILE A 125 17.28 21.01 29.81
N ILE A 126 16.83 21.50 28.65
CA ILE A 126 16.75 22.94 28.35
C ILE A 126 15.84 23.64 29.36
N ASP A 127 14.65 23.13 29.61
CA ASP A 127 13.71 23.69 30.59
C ASP A 127 14.31 23.76 31.99
N LYS A 128 15.03 22.70 32.41
CA LYS A 128 15.75 22.69 33.68
C LYS A 128 16.83 23.76 33.72
N LEU A 129 17.61 23.94 32.66
CA LEU A 129 18.67 24.96 32.61
C LEU A 129 18.08 26.37 32.67
N LEU A 130 17.00 26.64 31.94
CA LEU A 130 16.29 27.92 31.96
C LEU A 130 15.67 28.22 33.34
N ALA A 131 15.16 27.21 34.04
CA ALA A 131 14.65 27.37 35.40
C ALA A 131 15.72 27.69 36.45
N HIS A 132 16.98 27.28 36.24
CA HIS A 132 18.09 27.51 37.19
C HIS A 132 18.93 28.76 36.87
N HIS A 133 18.74 29.38 35.70
CA HIS A 133 19.35 30.66 35.32
C HIS A 133 18.26 31.64 34.86
N PRO A 134 17.56 32.33 35.78
CA PRO A 134 16.64 33.40 35.40
C PRO A 134 17.45 34.50 34.71
N VAL A 135 17.14 34.75 33.43
CA VAL A 135 17.66 35.91 32.71
C VAL A 135 17.07 37.15 33.38
N HIS A 136 17.91 37.92 34.06
CA HIS A 136 17.57 39.25 34.57
C HIS A 136 17.47 40.27 33.43
#